data_AF-A0A943XQW5-F1
#
_entry.id   AF-A0A943XQW5-F1
#
_cell.length_a   1.000
_cell.length_b   1.000
_cell.length_c   1.000
_cell.angle_alpha   90.00
_cell.angle_beta   90.00
_cell.angle_gamma   90.00
#
_symmetry.space_group_name_H-M   'P 1'
#
loop_
_entity.id
_entity.type
_entity.pdbx_description
1 polymer ?
#
loop_
_entity_poly.entity_id
_entity_poly.type
_entity_poly.pdbx_seq_one_letter_code
_entity_poly.pdbx_strand_id
1 'polypeptide(L)'
;MKDVNAFLAGAYEGRGVYYDRKRRCLVINSVTPLSKEDIASYTVIDETTKEEISIFDIGYPYGCGIQTKEYLISIEWKFGRKSLLCLDQDYYKKFVASQF
;
A
#
# COMPACT_ATOMS: atom_id res chain seq x y z
N MET A 1 -0.05 -13.10 -10.95
CA MET A 1 1.15 -13.16 -10.10
C MET A 1 0.80 -12.48 -8.79
N LYS A 2 1.34 -12.95 -7.66
CA LYS A 2 1.11 -12.35 -6.33
C LYS A 2 2.24 -11.35 -6.10
N ASP A 3 1.99 -10.07 -6.30
CA ASP A 3 3.02 -9.04 -6.14
C ASP A 3 2.96 -8.46 -4.72
N VAL A 4 3.84 -8.96 -3.85
CA VAL A 4 4.09 -8.40 -2.51
C VAL A 4 4.97 -7.17 -2.65
N ASN A 5 4.77 -6.17 -1.80
CA ASN A 5 5.42 -4.85 -1.88
C ASN A 5 5.08 -4.13 -3.20
N ALA A 6 3.81 -4.15 -3.58
CA ALA A 6 3.34 -3.56 -4.82
C ALA A 6 1.91 -3.03 -4.70
N PHE A 7 1.57 -2.11 -5.60
CA PHE A 7 0.22 -1.61 -5.78
C PHE A 7 -0.61 -2.62 -6.57
N LEU A 8 -1.66 -3.14 -5.94
CA LEU A 8 -2.55 -4.13 -6.50
C LEU A 8 -3.66 -3.51 -7.35
N ALA A 9 -4.07 -2.27 -7.04
CA ALA A 9 -5.13 -1.58 -7.78
C ALA A 9 -5.09 -0.06 -7.60
N GLY A 10 -5.78 0.64 -8.49
CA GLY A 10 -5.99 2.09 -8.42
C GLY A 10 -4.81 2.89 -8.95
N ALA A 11 -4.49 4.02 -8.33
CA ALA A 11 -3.33 4.79 -8.78
C ALA A 11 -2.05 3.97 -8.57
N TYR A 12 -1.16 4.00 -9.57
CA TYR A 12 0.10 3.23 -9.56
C TYR A 12 -0.05 1.71 -9.60
N GLU A 13 -1.21 1.18 -10.00
CA GLU A 13 -1.43 -0.27 -10.18
C GLU A 13 -0.30 -0.96 -10.96
N GLY A 14 0.10 -2.14 -10.46
CA GLY A 14 1.19 -2.94 -11.01
C GLY A 14 2.59 -2.41 -10.69
N ARG A 15 2.73 -1.29 -9.98
CA ARG A 15 4.05 -0.75 -9.61
C ARG A 15 4.54 -1.32 -8.28
N GLY A 16 5.80 -1.72 -8.27
CA GLY A 16 6.52 -2.12 -7.06
C GLY A 16 6.93 -0.94 -6.18
N VAL A 17 7.09 -1.26 -4.90
CA VAL A 17 7.53 -0.35 -3.84
C VAL A 17 8.91 -0.78 -3.35
N TYR A 18 9.79 0.19 -3.14
CA TYR A 18 11.17 -0.03 -2.74
C TYR A 18 11.51 0.86 -1.54
N TYR A 19 12.43 0.42 -0.68
CA TYR A 19 12.94 1.26 0.40
C TYR A 19 14.12 2.11 -0.06
N ASP A 20 13.96 3.43 -0.04
CA ASP A 20 15.05 4.39 -0.26
C ASP A 20 15.76 4.68 1.06
N ARG A 21 17.02 4.21 1.17
CA ARG A 21 17.85 4.42 2.37
C ARG A 21 18.23 5.88 2.61
N LYS A 22 18.37 6.69 1.55
CA LYS A 22 18.76 8.10 1.67
C LYS A 22 17.61 8.92 2.21
N ARG A 23 16.40 8.68 1.71
CA ARG A 23 15.17 9.35 2.14
C ARG A 23 14.52 8.70 3.36
N ARG A 24 14.98 7.50 3.74
CA ARG A 24 14.45 6.67 4.83
C ARG A 24 12.95 6.38 4.72
N CYS A 25 12.42 6.35 3.50
CA CYS A 25 11.01 6.12 3.21
C CYS A 25 10.83 5.09 2.07
N LEU A 26 9.60 4.62 1.89
CA LEU A 26 9.25 3.83 0.72
C LEU A 26 9.08 4.72 -0.50
N VAL A 27 9.41 4.22 -1.68
CA VAL A 27 9.29 4.93 -2.96
C VAL A 27 8.62 4.05 -4.01
N ILE A 28 7.74 4.67 -4.81
CA ILE A 28 7.12 4.07 -5.98
C ILE A 28 8.11 4.14 -7.14
N ASN A 29 8.47 2.98 -7.70
CA ASN A 29 9.40 2.88 -8.83
C ASN A 29 10.71 3.70 -8.64
N SER A 30 11.23 3.78 -7.41
CA SER A 30 12.45 4.53 -7.05
C SER A 30 12.39 6.07 -7.21
N VAL A 31 11.23 6.66 -7.47
CA VAL A 31 11.13 8.11 -7.75
C VAL A 31 10.24 8.83 -6.73
N THR A 32 9.00 8.37 -6.57
CA THR A 32 7.98 9.07 -5.80
C THR A 32 7.94 8.55 -4.36
N PRO A 33 8.26 9.35 -3.34
CA PRO A 33 8.17 8.91 -1.96
C PRO A 33 6.72 8.63 -1.54
N LEU A 34 6.51 7.57 -0.77
CA LEU A 34 5.29 7.36 0.00
C LEU A 34 5.48 8.07 1.34
N SER A 35 5.21 9.37 1.36
CA SER A 35 5.27 10.19 2.58
C SER A 35 3.92 10.87 2.84
N LYS A 36 3.80 11.46 4.03
CA LYS A 36 2.65 12.30 4.43
C LYS A 36 2.42 13.52 3.50
N GLU A 37 3.40 13.87 2.67
CA GLU A 37 3.27 14.95 1.70
C GLU A 37 2.32 14.56 0.56
N ASP A 38 2.34 13.31 0.13
CA ASP A 38 1.56 12.80 -1.00
C ASP A 38 0.27 12.06 -0.56
N ILE A 39 0.32 11.44 0.62
CA ILE A 39 -0.79 10.65 1.18
C ILE A 39 -1.69 11.56 2.03
N ALA A 40 -2.99 11.55 1.74
CA ALA A 40 -3.99 12.25 2.54
C ALA A 40 -4.41 11.42 3.75
N SER A 41 -4.71 10.14 3.52
CA SER A 41 -5.08 9.17 4.55
C SER A 41 -4.69 7.76 4.07
N TYR A 42 -4.54 6.84 5.02
CA TYR A 42 -4.42 5.42 4.71
C TYR A 42 -5.17 4.59 5.76
N THR A 43 -5.74 3.47 5.31
CA THR A 43 -6.38 2.49 6.18
C THR A 43 -5.73 1.14 5.97
N VAL A 44 -5.38 0.46 7.05
CA VAL A 44 -4.93 -0.92 7.00
C VAL A 44 -6.16 -1.81 6.93
N ILE A 45 -6.25 -2.62 5.87
CA ILE A 45 -7.34 -3.55 5.65
C ILE A 45 -7.02 -4.86 6.34
N ASP A 46 -7.89 -5.22 7.27
CA ASP A 46 -7.88 -6.43 8.07
C ASP A 46 -9.27 -7.08 8.05
N GLU A 47 -9.49 -8.07 8.93
CA GLU A 47 -10.76 -8.77 8.95
C GLU A 47 -11.98 -7.93 9.34
N THR A 48 -11.75 -6.81 10.03
CA THR A 48 -12.78 -5.88 10.51
C THR A 48 -13.08 -4.77 9.51
N THR A 49 -12.22 -4.56 8.52
CA THR A 49 -12.31 -3.46 7.52
C THR A 49 -12.49 -3.99 6.09
N LYS A 50 -12.93 -5.26 5.95
CA LYS A 50 -13.16 -5.96 4.66
C LYS A 50 -14.09 -5.19 3.71
N GLU A 51 -15.00 -4.37 4.22
CA GLU A 51 -15.96 -3.60 3.40
C GLU A 51 -15.26 -2.55 2.51
N GLU A 52 -14.07 -2.07 2.88
CA GLU A 52 -13.31 -1.13 2.03
C GLU A 52 -12.71 -1.77 0.77
N ILE A 53 -12.59 -3.11 0.73
CA ILE A 53 -12.15 -3.84 -0.47
C ILE A 53 -13.18 -3.72 -1.60
N SER A 54 -14.47 -3.69 -1.25
CA SER A 54 -15.57 -3.55 -2.21
C SER A 54 -15.50 -2.26 -3.01
N ILE A 55 -14.83 -1.22 -2.48
CA ILE A 55 -14.63 0.07 -3.15
C ILE A 55 -13.81 -0.08 -4.44
N PHE A 56 -12.92 -1.07 -4.51
CA PHE A 56 -12.05 -1.28 -5.67
C PHE A 56 -12.61 -2.29 -6.69
N ASP A 57 -13.82 -2.83 -6.48
CA ASP A 57 -14.43 -3.90 -7.29
C ASP A 57 -13.51 -5.13 -7.49
N ILE A 58 -12.62 -5.35 -6.51
CA ILE A 58 -11.69 -6.47 -6.53
C ILE A 58 -12.38 -7.63 -5.82
N GLY A 59 -13.05 -8.48 -6.60
CA GLY A 59 -13.49 -9.78 -6.13
C GLY A 59 -12.33 -10.54 -5.49
N TYR A 60 -12.52 -10.99 -4.25
CA TYR A 60 -11.57 -11.86 -3.53
C TYR A 60 -11.24 -13.09 -4.42
N PRO A 61 -9.96 -13.47 -4.67
CA PRO A 61 -8.86 -13.49 -3.71
C PRO A 61 -7.54 -12.92 -4.29
N TYR A 62 -7.50 -11.62 -4.58
CA TYR A 62 -6.25 -10.93 -4.97
C TYR A 62 -5.52 -10.26 -3.81
N GLY A 63 -6.00 -10.44 -2.57
CA GLY A 63 -5.32 -9.93 -1.39
C GLY A 63 -3.97 -10.62 -1.20
N CYS A 64 -2.92 -9.82 -0.90
CA CYS A 64 -1.77 -10.18 -0.06
C CYS A 64 -2.06 -11.53 0.63
N GLY A 65 -1.49 -12.61 0.09
CA GLY A 65 -2.02 -13.94 0.26
C GLY A 65 -1.67 -14.45 1.64
N ILE A 66 -2.52 -14.13 2.64
CA ILE A 66 -2.44 -14.38 4.09
C ILE A 66 -1.48 -15.53 4.46
N GLN A 67 -0.18 -15.26 4.28
CA GLN A 67 0.89 -15.78 5.12
C GLN A 67 1.06 -14.71 6.20
N THR A 68 1.41 -15.14 7.40
CA THR A 68 1.19 -14.47 8.69
C THR A 68 1.76 -13.05 8.88
N LYS A 69 2.30 -12.40 7.84
CA LYS A 69 3.09 -11.17 7.92
C LYS A 69 2.93 -10.23 6.71
N GLU A 70 1.77 -10.22 6.06
CA GLU A 70 1.46 -9.31 4.95
C GLU A 70 0.32 -8.35 5.33
N TYR A 71 0.37 -7.12 4.82
CA TYR A 71 -0.54 -6.03 5.14
C TYR A 71 -1.12 -5.44 3.86
N LEU A 72 -2.45 -5.40 3.79
CA LEU A 72 -3.18 -4.72 2.74
C LEU A 72 -3.55 -3.31 3.21
N ILE A 73 -3.31 -2.30 2.39
CA ILE A 73 -3.43 -0.89 2.78
C ILE A 73 -4.20 -0.15 1.68
N SER A 74 -5.32 0.45 2.05
CA SER A 74 -6.00 1.45 1.21
C SER A 74 -5.32 2.79 1.41
N ILE A 75 -4.89 3.42 0.33
CA ILE A 75 -4.28 4.76 0.34
C ILE A 75 -5.21 5.72 -0.37
N GLU A 76 -5.50 6.84 0.27
CA GLU A 76 -6.12 8.00 -0.34
C GLU A 76 -5.06 9.08 -0.57
N TRP A 77 -4.86 9.44 -1.83
CA TRP A 77 -3.93 10.49 -2.23
C TRP A 77 -4.58 11.87 -2.07
N LYS A 78 -3.80 12.92 -1.83
CA LYS A 78 -4.31 14.30 -1.70
C LYS A 78 -5.07 14.81 -2.93
N PHE A 79 -4.88 14.20 -4.09
CA PHE A 79 -5.61 14.50 -5.33
C PHE A 79 -6.90 13.70 -5.49
N GLY A 80 -7.41 13.06 -4.43
CA GLY A 80 -8.67 12.30 -4.43
C GLY A 80 -8.60 10.93 -5.12
N ARG A 81 -7.40 10.51 -5.56
CA ARG A 81 -7.18 9.17 -6.09
C ARG A 81 -7.07 8.17 -4.94
N LYS A 82 -7.39 6.92 -5.22
CA LYS A 82 -7.21 5.81 -4.27
C LYS A 82 -6.32 4.74 -4.85
N SER A 83 -5.62 4.03 -3.98
CA SER A 83 -4.77 2.89 -4.34
C SER A 83 -4.87 1.78 -3.32
N LEU A 84 -4.71 0.55 -3.77
CA LEU A 84 -4.57 -0.61 -2.92
C LEU A 84 -3.11 -1.06 -2.93
N LEU A 85 -2.48 -1.07 -1.77
CA LEU A 85 -1.07 -1.42 -1.59
C LEU A 85 -0.95 -2.69 -0.74
N CYS A 86 -0.12 -3.63 -1.18
CA CYS A 86 0.22 -4.84 -0.43
C CYS A 86 1.68 -4.78 -0.02
N LEU A 87 1.96 -4.84 1.28
CA LEU A 87 3.31 -4.78 1.86
C LEU A 87 3.57 -6.01 2.74
N ASP A 88 4.82 -6.46 2.78
CA ASP A 88 5.26 -7.35 3.85
C ASP A 88 5.44 -6.59 5.19
N GLN A 89 5.68 -7.33 6.27
CA GLN A 89 5.85 -6.75 7.61
C GLN A 89 7.02 -5.76 7.73
N ASP A 90 8.14 -5.97 7.04
CA ASP A 90 9.30 -5.08 7.10
C ASP A 90 9.02 -3.76 6.38
N TYR A 91 8.43 -3.85 5.19
CA TYR A 91 7.99 -2.70 4.42
C TYR A 91 6.86 -1.96 5.11
N TYR A 92 5.91 -2.65 5.73
CA TYR A 92 4.85 -2.00 6.52
C TYR A 92 5.41 -1.17 7.68
N LYS A 93 6.38 -1.70 8.44
CA LYS A 93 7.03 -0.93 9.51
C LYS A 93 7.71 0.33 8.99
N LYS A 94 8.38 0.24 7.84
CA LYS A 94 9.02 1.38 7.18
C LYS A 94 7.99 2.38 6.64
N PHE A 95 6.87 1.88 6.11
CA PHE A 95 5.76 2.70 5.66
C PHE A 95 5.21 3.53 6.82
N VAL A 96 4.80 2.89 7.91
CA VAL A 96 4.28 3.57 9.10
C VAL A 96 5.28 4.60 9.63
N ALA A 97 6.57 4.23 9.73
CA ALA A 97 7.62 5.15 10.17
C ALA A 97 7.81 6.38 9.27
N SER A 98 7.43 6.30 7.98
CA SER A 98 7.50 7.43 7.04
C SER A 98 6.25 8.32 7.04
N GLN A 99 5.20 7.94 7.77
CA GLN A 99 3.96 8.71 7.90
C GLN A 99 3.94 9.61 9.16
N PHE A 100 4.88 9.40 10.09
CA PHE A 100 5.10 10.20 11.30
C PHE A 100 6.32 11.12 11.14
#